data_AF-A0A1Q3TIP5-F1
#
_entry.id   AF-A0A1Q3TIP5-F1
#
_cell.length_a   1.000
_cell.length_b   1.000
_cell.length_c   1.000
_cell.angle_alpha   90.00
_cell.angle_beta   90.00
_cell.angle_gamma   90.00
#
_symmetry.space_group_name_H-M   'P 1'
#
loop_
_entity.id
_entity.type
_entity.pdbx_description
1 polymer ?
#
loop_
_entity_poly.entity_id
_entity_poly.type
_entity_poly.pdbx_seq_one_letter_code
_entity_poly.pdbx_strand_id
1 'polypeptide(L)' 'MDKNNNRILPFISDQLYLVVYEKQLVSTMHDAYEKIKKNDDGFGVFIASPSKTADIEQSLVIGAHGARKLVVLVIAMK' A
#
# COMPACT_ATOMS: atom_id res chain seq x y z
N MET A 1 21.02 12.75 -1.89
CA MET A 1 19.61 13.10 -1.59
C MET A 1 18.72 12.13 -2.34
N ASP A 2 17.80 11.49 -1.64
CA ASP A 2 16.87 10.51 -2.21
C ASP A 2 16.03 11.15 -3.32
N LYS A 3 16.06 10.58 -4.53
CA LYS A 3 15.30 11.07 -5.68
C LYS A 3 13.78 10.91 -5.49
N ASN A 4 13.34 10.16 -4.48
CA ASN A 4 11.94 9.89 -4.17
C ASN A 4 11.55 10.52 -2.82
N ASN A 5 11.39 11.84 -2.79
CA ASN A 5 11.06 12.65 -1.61
C ASN A 5 9.63 12.44 -1.04
N ASN A 6 9.00 11.29 -1.31
CA ASN A 6 7.58 11.01 -1.12
C ASN A 6 7.28 9.84 -0.17
N ARG A 7 8.29 9.32 0.54
CA ARG A 7 8.14 8.17 1.46
C ARG A 7 7.16 8.43 2.60
N ILE A 8 6.88 9.70 2.91
CA ILE A 8 5.94 10.10 3.95
C ILE A 8 4.47 10.04 3.50
N LEU A 9 4.19 10.07 2.19
CA LEU A 9 2.83 10.17 1.65
C LEU A 9 1.87 9.07 2.15
N PRO A 10 2.28 7.80 2.27
CA PRO A 10 1.40 6.75 2.79
C PRO A 10 0.95 6.97 4.24
N PHE A 11 1.66 7.81 4.99
CA PHE A 11 1.51 7.96 6.43
C PHE A 11 0.82 9.26 6.84
N ILE A 12 0.96 10.35 6.07
CA ILE A 12 0.43 11.67 6.45
C ILE A 12 -0.73 12.16 5.60
N SER A 13 -1.02 11.49 4.47
CA SER A 13 -2.07 11.95 3.56
C SER A 13 -3.44 11.74 4.19
N ASP A 14 -4.31 12.76 4.17
CA ASP A 14 -5.73 12.55 4.54
C ASP A 14 -6.42 11.59 3.55
N GLN A 15 -6.12 11.77 2.26
CA GLN A 15 -6.61 10.92 1.17
C GLN A 15 -5.45 10.44 0.31
N LEU A 16 -5.29 9.14 0.18
CA LEU A 16 -4.28 8.50 -0.66
C LEU A 16 -4.93 7.84 -1.88
N TYR A 17 -4.45 8.22 -3.06
CA TYR A 17 -4.86 7.61 -4.32
C TYR A 17 -3.69 6.79 -4.87
N LEU A 18 -3.90 5.48 -5.04
CA LEU A 18 -2.92 4.57 -5.62
C LEU A 18 -3.39 4.13 -7.00
N VAL A 19 -2.55 4.35 -8.01
CA VAL A 19 -2.79 3.88 -9.37
C VAL A 19 -2.00 2.59 -9.58
N VAL A 20 -2.67 1.51 -9.95
CA VAL A 20 -2.07 0.20 -10.15
C VAL A 20 -2.48 -0.32 -11.52
N TYR A 21 -1.53 -0.85 -12.29
CA TYR A 21 -1.88 -1.53 -13.54
C TYR A 21 -2.28 -2.98 -13.26
N GLU A 22 -3.32 -3.47 -13.93
CA GLU A 22 -3.84 -4.83 -13.76
C GLU A 22 -2.74 -5.91 -13.87
N LYS A 23 -1.82 -5.77 -14.84
CA LYS A 23 -0.67 -6.68 -15.04
C LYS A 23 0.30 -6.78 -13.84
N GLN A 24 0.23 -5.84 -12.91
CA GLN A 24 1.08 -5.82 -11.72
C GLN A 24 0.45 -6.59 -10.55
N LEU A 25 -0.86 -6.86 -10.61
CA LEU A 25 -1.55 -7.66 -9.60
C LEU A 25 -0.99 -9.09 -9.59
N VAL A 26 -0.93 -9.66 -8.39
CA VAL A 26 -0.47 -11.02 -8.13
C VAL A 26 -1.34 -11.66 -7.07
N SER A 27 -1.43 -12.99 -7.13
CA SER A 27 -2.30 -13.76 -6.24
C SER A 27 -1.73 -13.91 -4.83
N THR A 28 -0.41 -13.88 -4.67
CA THR A 28 0.24 -14.15 -3.39
C THR A 28 1.31 -13.12 -3.02
N MET A 29 1.60 -13.01 -1.72
CA MET A 29 2.71 -12.20 -1.21
C MET A 29 4.07 -12.69 -1.69
N HIS A 30 4.24 -14.00 -1.90
CA HIS A 30 5.48 -14.56 -2.43
C HIS A 30 5.76 -14.03 -3.84
N ASP A 31 4.76 -14.04 -4.72
CA ASP A 31 4.84 -13.45 -6.06
C ASP A 31 5.13 -11.94 -5.99
N ALA A 32 4.57 -11.24 -5.00
CA ALA A 32 4.80 -9.81 -4.80
C ALA A 32 6.26 -9.53 -4.41
N TYR A 33 6.82 -10.31 -3.49
CA TYR A 33 8.22 -10.17 -3.07
C TYR A 33 9.20 -10.43 -4.23
N GLU A 34 8.92 -11.39 -5.11
CA GLU A 34 9.76 -11.62 -6.31
C GLU A 34 9.76 -10.42 -7.26
N LYS A 35 8.63 -9.71 -7.38
CA LYS A 35 8.52 -8.49 -8.20
C LYS A 35 9.20 -7.28 -7.54
N ILE A 36 9.05 -7.09 -6.24
CA ILE A 36 9.58 -5.92 -5.49
C ILE A 36 11.11 -5.93 -5.43
N LYS A 37 11.74 -7.11 -5.28
CA LYS A 37 13.20 -7.28 -5.16
C LYS A 37 14.03 -6.73 -6.35
N LYS A 38 13.40 -6.45 -7.49
CA LYS A 38 14.10 -5.96 -8.69
C LYS A 38 14.49 -4.47 -8.63
N ASN A 39 13.96 -3.70 -7.67
CA ASN A 39 14.18 -2.25 -7.55
C ASN A 39 14.93 -1.91 -6.24
N ASP A 40 16.11 -2.48 -6.09
CA ASP A 40 16.95 -2.38 -4.88
C ASP A 40 17.44 -0.93 -4.66
N ASP A 41 16.65 -0.12 -3.95
CA ASP A 41 17.03 1.17 -3.37
C ASP A 41 16.04 1.59 -2.26
N GLY A 42 16.14 0.94 -1.10
CA GLY A 42 15.68 1.49 0.19
C GLY A 42 14.18 1.58 0.45
N PHE A 43 13.78 1.17 1.66
CA PHE A 43 12.47 1.39 2.30
C PHE A 43 11.21 1.09 1.43
N GLY A 44 10.49 0.02 1.80
CA GLY A 44 9.15 -0.27 1.29
C GLY A 44 8.13 -0.37 2.42
N VAL A 45 6.86 -0.12 2.10
CA VAL A 45 5.73 -0.30 3.02
C VAL A 45 4.66 -1.16 2.35
N PHE A 46 4.10 -2.12 3.09
CA PHE A 46 2.88 -2.82 2.70
C PHE A 46 1.68 -2.06 3.25
N ILE A 47 0.75 -1.71 2.36
CA ILE A 47 -0.48 -1.02 2.71
C ILE A 47 -1.63 -2.02 2.53
N ALA A 48 -2.32 -2.32 3.62
CA ALA A 48 -3.54 -3.12 3.62
C ALA A 48 -4.71 -2.26 4.09
N SER A 49 -5.91 -2.57 3.60
CA SER A 49 -7.14 -2.02 4.16
C SER A 49 -7.33 -2.50 5.61
N PRO A 50 -8.24 -1.88 6.39
CA PRO A 50 -8.61 -2.39 7.71
C PRO A 50 -8.85 -3.89 7.65
N SER A 51 -8.18 -4.63 8.53
CA SER A 51 -8.27 -6.08 8.56
C SER A 51 -9.65 -6.52 9.03
N LYS A 52 -10.14 -7.64 8.50
CA LYS A 52 -11.28 -8.38 9.03
C LYS A 52 -11.03 -8.96 10.43
N THR A 53 -9.80 -8.87 10.95
CA THR A 53 -9.47 -9.21 12.34
C THR A 53 -9.80 -8.07 13.32
N ALA A 54 -9.93 -6.82 12.86
CA ALA A 54 -10.47 -5.72 13.68
C ALA A 54 -11.95 -5.94 14.02
N ASP A 55 -12.68 -6.71 13.19
CA ASP A 55 -14.05 -7.16 13.50
C ASP A 55 -14.08 -8.20 14.64
N ILE A 56 -13.00 -8.95 14.86
CA ILE A 56 -12.92 -9.97 15.93
C ILE A 56 -12.45 -9.34 17.25
N GLU A 57 -11.43 -8.49 17.21
CA GLU A 57 -10.84 -7.92 18.43
C GLU A 57 -11.57 -6.68 18.94
N GLN A 58 -12.50 -6.09 18.17
CA GLN A 58 -13.27 -4.87 18.53
C GLN A 58 -12.40 -3.71 19.05
N SER A 59 -11.08 -3.77 18.83
CA SER A 59 -10.15 -2.71 19.19
C SER A 59 -9.62 -2.12 17.89
N LEU A 60 -10.20 -0.98 17.52
CA LEU A 60 -9.57 -0.14 16.53
C LEU A 60 -8.45 0.61 17.24
N VAL A 61 -7.19 0.25 16.98
CA VAL A 61 -6.06 1.07 17.42
C VAL A 61 -6.03 2.34 16.57
N ILE A 62 -6.69 3.38 17.08
CA ILE A 62 -6.71 4.72 16.50
C ILE A 62 -5.32 5.34 16.71
N GLY A 63 -4.56 5.51 15.62
CA GLY A 63 -3.28 6.25 15.67
C GLY A 63 -2.15 5.69 14.79
N ALA A 64 -2.24 4.45 14.32
CA ALA A 64 -1.21 3.83 13.46
C ALA A 64 -1.63 3.68 11.97
N HIS A 65 -2.78 4.23 11.60
CA HIS A 65 -3.51 3.86 10.38
C HIS A 65 -3.40 4.92 9.27
N GLY A 66 -2.22 5.00 8.63
CA GLY A 66 -1.99 5.63 7.30
C GLY A 66 -2.95 6.75 6.87
N ALA A 67 -3.45 6.67 5.63
CA ALA A 67 -4.43 7.63 5.13
C ALA A 67 -5.85 7.32 5.63
N ARG A 68 -6.62 8.37 5.97
CA ARG A 68 -8.02 8.22 6.42
C ARG A 68 -8.94 7.69 5.31
N LYS A 69 -8.58 7.96 4.06
CA LYS A 69 -9.25 7.40 2.88
C LYS A 69 -8.21 6.88 1.91
N LEU A 70 -8.40 5.65 1.44
CA LEU A 70 -7.62 5.04 0.37
C LEU A 70 -8.53 4.80 -0.85
N VAL A 71 -8.08 5.24 -2.02
CA VAL A 71 -8.70 4.90 -3.31
C VAL A 71 -7.67 4.19 -4.17
N VAL A 72 -7.99 2.98 -4.63
CA VAL A 72 -7.14 2.22 -5.54
C VAL A 72 -7.77 2.23 -6.93
N LEU A 73 -7.08 2.83 -7.89
CA LEU A 73 -7.48 2.87 -9.30
C LEU A 73 -6.74 1.78 -10.04
N VAL A 74 -7.47 0.73 -10.45
CA VAL A 74 -6.92 -0.34 -11.27
C VAL A 74 -7.12 0.02 -12.74
N ILE A 75 -6.00 0.21 -13.45
CA ILE A 75 -6.01 0.49 -14.89
C ILE A 75 -5.89 -0.84 -15.64
N ALA A 76 -6.99 -1.23 -16.29
CA ALA A 76 -7.00 -2.32 -17.27
C ALA A 76 -6.25 -1.88 -18.53
N MET A 77 -5.48 -2.80 -19.12
CA MET A 77 -4.94 -2.57 -20.46
C MET A 77 -5.99 -2.95 -21.51
N LYS A 78 -6.04 -2.21 -22.61
CA LYS A 78 -6.86 -2.55 -23.78
C LYS A 78 -6.26 -3.73 -24.54
#